data_AF-A9PGG9-F1
#
_entry.id   AF-A9PGG9-F1
#
_cell.length_a   1.000
_cell.length_b   1.000
_cell.length_c   1.000
_cell.angle_alpha   90.00
_cell.angle_beta   90.00
_cell.angle_gamma   90.00
#
_symmetry.space_group_name_H-M   'P 1'
#
loop_
_entity.id
_entity.type
_entity.pdbx_description
1 polymer ?
#
loop_
_entity_poly.entity_id
_entity_poly.type
_entity_poly.pdbx_seq_one_letter_code
_entity_poly.pdbx_strand_id
1 'polypeptide(L)' 'MARLRQAKEEADKEIAEFRAHMEAEFQRKLTESSGDSGANVKRLEHETEAKIGHLKTEASRISHDVVQMLLKHVTAVKN' A
#
# COMPACT_ATOMS: atom_id res chain seq x y z
N MET A 1 -55.85 -12.43 -13.13
CA MET A 1 -55.13 -11.15 -13.29
C MET A 1 -54.53 -10.61 -11.99
N ALA A 2 -55.20 -10.73 -10.83
CA ALA A 2 -54.67 -10.22 -9.54
C ALA A 2 -53.33 -10.87 -9.10
N ARG A 3 -53.20 -12.21 -9.18
CA ARG A 3 -51.95 -12.92 -8.83
C ARG A 3 -50.76 -12.52 -9.72
N LEU A 4 -51.01 -12.24 -11.00
CA LEU A 4 -49.96 -11.86 -11.96
C LEU A 4 -49.45 -10.44 -11.70
N ARG A 5 -50.33 -9.53 -11.24
CA ARG A 5 -49.94 -8.18 -10.79
C ARG A 5 -49.15 -8.23 -9.49
N GLN A 6 -49.62 -9.00 -8.52
CA GLN A 6 -48.93 -9.17 -7.23
C GLN A 6 -47.52 -9.76 -7.42
N ALA A 7 -47.38 -10.83 -8.22
CA ALA A 7 -46.07 -11.41 -8.50
C ALA A 7 -45.11 -10.43 -9.19
N LYS A 8 -45.64 -9.54 -10.04
CA LYS A 8 -44.83 -8.48 -10.67
C LYS A 8 -44.36 -7.45 -9.63
N GLU A 9 -45.25 -6.99 -8.77
CA GLU A 9 -44.92 -6.01 -7.72
C GLU A 9 -43.90 -6.56 -6.72
N GLU A 10 -44.03 -7.84 -6.35
CA GLU A 10 -43.06 -8.54 -5.49
C GLU A 10 -41.69 -8.66 -6.17
N ALA A 11 -41.65 -9.04 -7.45
CA ALA A 11 -40.40 -9.10 -8.22
C ALA A 11 -39.75 -7.70 -8.38
N ASP A 12 -40.53 -6.66 -8.68
CA ASP A 12 -40.03 -5.30 -8.81
C ASP A 12 -39.45 -4.80 -7.47
N LYS A 13 -40.07 -5.17 -6.34
CA LYS A 13 -39.59 -4.86 -5.00
C LYS A 13 -38.28 -5.59 -4.68
N GLU A 14 -38.19 -6.89 -4.94
CA GLU A 14 -36.96 -7.67 -4.72
C GLU A 14 -35.80 -7.14 -5.57
N ILE A 15 -36.06 -6.75 -6.82
CA ILE A 15 -35.04 -6.15 -7.70
C ILE A 15 -34.53 -4.82 -7.12
N ALA A 16 -35.43 -3.98 -6.59
CA ALA A 16 -35.05 -2.72 -5.98
C ALA A 16 -34.21 -2.93 -4.71
N GLU A 17 -34.62 -3.87 -3.85
CA GLU A 17 -33.89 -4.24 -2.64
C GLU A 17 -32.51 -4.82 -2.96
N PHE A 18 -32.42 -5.72 -3.94
CA PHE A 18 -31.16 -6.31 -4.38
C PHE A 18 -30.21 -5.24 -4.93
N ARG A 19 -30.71 -4.31 -5.75
CA ARG A 19 -29.90 -3.18 -6.26
C ARG A 19 -29.40 -2.29 -5.12
N ALA A 20 -30.26 -1.95 -4.17
CA ALA A 20 -29.88 -1.15 -3.01
C ALA A 20 -28.81 -1.84 -2.16
N HIS A 21 -28.94 -3.15 -1.93
CA HIS A 21 -27.94 -3.95 -1.22
C HIS A 21 -26.60 -3.98 -1.97
N MET A 22 -26.62 -4.25 -3.27
CA MET A 22 -25.42 -4.29 -4.10
C MET A 22 -24.69 -2.94 -4.14
N GLU A 23 -25.43 -1.83 -4.24
CA GLU A 23 -24.85 -0.49 -4.21
C GLU A 23 -24.22 -0.19 -2.84
N ALA A 24 -24.91 -0.53 -1.74
CA ALA A 24 -24.36 -0.36 -0.39
C ALA A 24 -23.07 -1.17 -0.18
N GLU A 25 -23.02 -2.42 -0.65
CA GLU A 25 -21.79 -3.22 -0.61
C GLU A 25 -20.68 -2.63 -1.47
N PHE A 26 -21.02 -2.09 -2.65
CA PHE A 26 -20.04 -1.44 -3.52
C PHE A 26 -19.43 -0.21 -2.86
N GLN A 27 -20.26 0.68 -2.29
CA GLN A 27 -19.80 1.86 -1.57
C GLN A 27 -18.95 1.49 -0.34
N ARG A 28 -19.31 0.40 0.37
CA ARG A 28 -18.50 -0.12 1.48
C ARG A 28 -17.11 -0.56 1.01
N LYS A 29 -17.05 -1.37 -0.05
CA LYS A 29 -15.78 -1.88 -0.62
C LYS A 29 -14.90 -0.74 -1.15
N LEU A 30 -15.49 0.27 -1.79
CA LEU A 30 -14.76 1.47 -2.22
C LEU A 30 -14.13 2.21 -1.05
N THR A 31 -14.87 2.38 0.04
CA THR A 31 -14.37 3.07 1.24
C THR A 31 -13.25 2.28 1.91
N GLU A 32 -13.42 0.96 2.08
CA GLU A 32 -12.41 0.07 2.64
C GLU A 32 -11.12 0.07 1.78
N SER A 33 -11.25 -0.05 0.45
CA SER A 33 -10.10 -0.11 -0.47
C SER A 33 -9.35 1.22 -0.59
N SER A 34 -10.05 2.36 -0.52
CA SER A 34 -9.44 3.69 -0.64
C SER A 34 -8.74 4.13 0.65
N GLY A 35 -9.26 3.74 1.82
CA GLY A 35 -8.65 4.04 3.11
C GLY A 35 -7.34 3.27 3.37
N ASP A 36 -7.32 1.97 3.05
CA ASP A 36 -6.16 1.10 3.33
C ASP A 36 -4.94 1.46 2.45
N SER A 37 -5.19 1.81 1.19
CA SER A 37 -4.14 2.22 0.25
C SER A 37 -3.37 3.46 0.75
N GLY A 38 -4.07 4.45 1.30
CA GLY A 38 -3.45 5.66 1.83
C GLY A 38 -2.66 5.42 3.11
N ALA A 39 -3.15 4.56 4.01
CA ALA A 39 -2.45 4.20 5.24
C ALA A 39 -1.17 3.41 4.94
N ASN A 40 -1.23 2.46 4.01
CA ASN A 40 -0.07 1.66 3.63
C ASN A 40 1.02 2.50 2.95
N VAL A 41 0.65 3.44 2.07
CA VAL A 41 1.61 4.36 1.43
C VAL A 41 2.34 5.22 2.47
N LYS A 42 1.61 5.84 3.41
CA LYS A 42 2.24 6.65 4.47
C LYS A 42 3.20 5.85 5.35
N ARG A 43 2.82 4.63 5.71
CA ARG A 43 3.68 3.71 6.47
C ARG A 43 4.95 3.37 5.67
N LEU A 44 4.79 3.03 4.39
CA LEU A 44 5.90 2.68 3.51
C LEU A 44 6.86 3.85 3.31
N GLU A 45 6.36 5.07 3.14
CA GLU A 45 7.16 6.29 3.05
C GLU A 45 8.00 6.48 4.32
N HIS A 46 7.38 6.39 5.48
CA HIS A 46 8.06 6.53 6.77
C HIS A 46 9.17 5.48 6.97
N GLU A 47 8.85 4.20 6.71
CA GLU A 47 9.82 3.11 6.83
C GLU A 47 10.98 3.28 5.85
N THR A 48 10.70 3.74 4.62
CA THR A 48 11.71 3.97 3.59
C THR A 48 12.65 5.11 3.99
N GLU A 49 12.10 6.23 4.46
CA GLU A 49 12.90 7.37 4.89
C GLU A 49 13.78 7.03 6.09
N ALA A 50 13.23 6.32 7.08
CA ALA A 50 13.98 5.82 8.22
C ALA A 50 15.13 4.89 7.78
N LYS A 51 14.87 3.99 6.82
CA LYS A 51 15.89 3.06 6.31
C LYS A 51 17.00 3.78 5.54
N ILE A 52 16.65 4.78 4.72
CA ILE A 52 17.61 5.63 4.03
C ILE A 52 18.46 6.41 5.03
N GLY A 53 17.85 7.00 6.06
CA GLY A 53 18.56 7.71 7.12
C GLY A 53 19.57 6.80 7.82
N HIS A 54 19.13 5.61 8.23
CA HIS A 54 20.02 4.61 8.84
C HIS A 54 21.19 4.23 7.92
N LEU A 55 20.93 3.94 6.64
CA LEU A 55 21.99 3.61 5.67
C LEU A 55 23.00 4.74 5.50
N LYS A 56 22.55 6.00 5.44
CA LYS A 56 23.44 7.17 5.34
C LYS A 56 24.33 7.32 6.57
N THR A 57 23.77 7.12 7.77
CA THR A 57 24.53 7.20 9.02
C THR A 57 25.59 6.12 9.09
N GLU A 58 25.22 4.86 8.81
CA GLU A 58 26.16 3.75 8.83
C GLU A 58 27.25 3.91 7.78
N ALA A 59 26.89 4.33 6.55
CA ALA A 59 27.85 4.61 5.49
C ALA A 59 28.83 5.72 5.90
N SER A 60 28.33 6.80 6.50
CA SER A 60 29.18 7.89 7.00
C SER A 60 30.15 7.39 8.06
N ARG A 61 29.69 6.54 8.99
CA ARG A 61 30.50 5.97 10.06
C ARG A 61 31.68 5.14 9.54
N ILE A 62 31.46 4.32 8.52
CA ILE A 62 32.49 3.38 8.02
C ILE A 62 33.30 3.92 6.83
N SER A 63 32.82 5.00 6.18
CA SER A 63 33.38 5.48 4.91
C SER A 63 34.88 5.79 5.00
N HIS A 64 35.33 6.37 6.11
CA HIS A 64 36.74 6.72 6.31
C HIS A 64 37.63 5.47 6.34
N ASP A 65 37.24 4.46 7.12
CA ASP A 65 38.00 3.22 7.28
C ASP A 65 38.10 2.46 5.94
N VAL A 66 37.00 2.42 5.19
CA VAL A 66 36.96 1.81 3.86
C VAL A 66 37.89 2.55 2.88
N VAL A 67 37.85 3.88 2.86
CA VAL A 67 38.74 4.69 2.01
C VAL A 67 40.20 4.45 2.38
N GLN A 68 40.53 4.44 3.67
CA GLN A 68 41.89 4.20 4.14
C GLN A 68 42.39 2.80 3.76
N MET A 69 41.53 1.78 3.92
CA MET A 69 41.85 0.41 3.50
C MET A 69 42.14 0.33 2.01
N LEU A 70 41.30 0.95 1.17
CA LEU A 70 41.48 0.98 -0.28
C LEU A 70 42.78 1.69 -0.66
N LEU A 71 43.05 2.87 -0.09
CA LEU A 71 44.29 3.61 -0.34
C LEU A 71 45.52 2.77 0.00
N LYS A 72 45.55 2.14 1.18
CA LYS A 72 46.67 1.27 1.60
C LYS A 72 46.91 0.14 0.60
N HIS A 73 45.85 -0.47 0.07
CA HIS A 73 45.96 -1.57 -0.89
C HIS A 73 46.52 -1.11 -2.25
N VAL A 74 46.15 0.10 -2.70
CA VAL A 74 46.60 0.66 -3.99
C VAL A 74 48.02 1.21 -3.89
N THR A 75 48.40 1.82 -2.76
CA THR A 75 49.71 2.45 -2.60
C THR A 75 50.81 1.49 -2.12
N ALA A 76 50.45 0.29 -1.66
CA ALA A 76 51.44 -0.72 -1.29
C ALA A 76 52.03 -1.36 -2.54
N VAL A 77 53.25 -0.94 -2.90
CA VAL A 77 54.05 -1.61 -3.94
C VAL A 77 54.42 -3.01 -3.42
N LYS A 78 54.00 -4.05 -4.14
CA LYS A 78 54.50 -5.42 -3.92
C LYS A 78 55.96 -5.45 -4.41
N ASN A 79 56.90 -5.49 -3.49
CA ASN A 79 58.29 -5.86 -3.76
C ASN A 79 58.44 -7.38 -3.67
#